data_AF-A0A4R3XU55-F1
#
_entry.id   AF-A0A4R3XU55-F1
#
_cell.length_a   1.000
_cell.length_b   1.000
_cell.length_c   1.000
_cell.angle_alpha   90.00
_cell.angle_beta   90.00
_cell.angle_gamma   90.00
#
_symmetry.space_group_name_H-M   'P 1'
#
loop_
_entity.id
_entity.type
_entity.pdbx_description
1 polymer ?
#
loop_
_entity_poly.entity_id
_entity_poly.type
_entity_poly.pdbx_seq_one_letter_code
_entity_poly.pdbx_strand_id
1 'polypeptide(L)'
;MADLTYVSDIEKGFPRIVMDMTLQWGLPAFTDLLDHLLFDERGDRKGFPGDVLAELMFLKVLHEIRLHGSDMPNDRTIWSDPEYSRNVGHEGSD
;
A
#
# COMPACT_ATOMS: atom_id res chain seq x y z
N MET A 1 15.62 -17.43 10.88
CA MET A 1 16.16 -16.24 11.56
C MET A 1 16.09 -15.12 10.54
N ALA A 2 15.30 -14.07 10.80
CA ALA A 2 15.30 -12.91 9.92
C ALA A 2 16.70 -12.28 10.02
N ASP A 3 17.34 -12.10 8.87
CA ASP A 3 18.59 -11.36 8.79
C ASP A 3 18.27 -9.90 9.16
N LEU A 4 18.76 -9.46 10.32
CA LEU A 4 18.58 -8.08 10.81
C LEU A 4 19.33 -7.06 9.93
N THR A 5 20.03 -7.51 8.89
CA THR A 5 20.71 -6.65 7.90
C THR A 5 19.94 -6.49 6.60
N TYR A 6 18.79 -7.17 6.42
CA TYR A 6 17.98 -6.98 5.23
C TYR A 6 17.32 -5.60 5.26
N VAL A 7 17.58 -4.82 4.21
CA VAL A 7 16.98 -3.50 3.98
C VAL A 7 16.07 -3.62 2.76
N SER A 8 14.82 -3.17 2.91
CA SER A 8 13.80 -3.18 1.87
C SER A 8 14.15 -2.21 0.73
N ASP A 9 13.53 -2.36 -0.44
CA ASP A 9 13.79 -1.45 -1.55
C ASP A 9 13.16 -0.06 -1.32
N ILE A 10 12.04 0.01 -0.59
CA ILE A 10 11.52 1.29 -0.07
C ILE A 10 12.56 1.96 0.87
N GLU A 11 13.18 1.22 1.79
CA GLU A 11 14.18 1.76 2.73
C GLU A 11 15.43 2.29 2.03
N LYS A 12 15.87 1.63 0.96
CA LYS A 12 17.02 2.09 0.15
C LYS A 12 16.70 3.34 -0.66
N GLY A 13 15.53 3.36 -1.31
CA GLY A 13 15.19 4.38 -2.31
C GLY A 13 14.46 5.59 -1.75
N PHE A 14 13.69 5.42 -0.67
CA PHE A 14 12.69 6.39 -0.21
C PHE A 14 12.67 6.57 1.31
N PRO A 15 13.79 6.95 1.94
CA PRO A 15 13.90 7.05 3.40
C PRO A 15 12.90 8.03 4.04
N ARG A 16 12.47 9.07 3.30
CA ARG A 16 11.42 10.00 3.76
C ARG A 16 10.06 9.30 3.87
N ILE A 17 9.72 8.48 2.88
CA ILE A 17 8.47 7.70 2.88
C ILE A 17 8.49 6.72 4.04
N VAL A 18 9.61 6.05 4.30
CA VAL A 18 9.76 5.14 5.46
C VAL A 18 9.56 5.88 6.78
N MET A 19 10.10 7.09 6.92
CA MET A 19 9.86 7.90 8.12
C MET A 19 8.36 8.18 8.30
N ASP A 20 7.67 8.61 7.25
CA ASP A 20 6.23 8.90 7.31
C ASP A 20 5.42 7.63 7.62
N MET A 21 5.82 6.50 7.06
CA MET A 21 5.22 5.19 7.31
C MET A 21 5.37 4.76 8.78
N THR A 22 6.56 4.88 9.36
CA THR A 22 6.81 4.47 10.74
C THR A 22 6.04 5.33 11.74
N LEU A 23 5.85 6.61 11.46
CA LEU A 23 5.05 7.52 12.29
C LEU A 23 3.55 7.20 12.25
N GLN A 24 3.06 6.69 11.13
CA GLN A 24 1.63 6.47 10.91
C GLN A 24 1.20 5.01 11.09
N TRP A 25 2.14 4.07 11.20
CA TRP A 25 1.85 2.64 11.24
C TRP A 25 0.82 2.26 12.32
N GLY A 26 -0.26 1.60 11.89
CA GLY A 26 -1.34 1.15 12.77
C GLY A 26 -2.40 2.22 13.06
N LEU A 27 -2.29 3.42 12.46
CA LEU A 27 -3.30 4.46 12.48
C LEU A 27 -4.09 4.45 11.16
N PRO A 28 -5.38 4.83 11.15
CA PRO A 28 -6.16 4.96 9.91
C PRO A 28 -5.49 5.82 8.84
N ALA A 29 -4.79 6.88 9.26
CA ALA A 29 -4.04 7.79 8.38
C ALA A 29 -2.97 7.09 7.52
N PHE A 30 -2.49 5.91 7.94
CA PHE A 30 -1.53 5.14 7.14
C PHE A 30 -2.15 4.62 5.84
N THR A 31 -3.45 4.29 5.84
CA THR A 31 -4.15 3.90 4.62
C THR A 31 -4.21 5.08 3.64
N ASP A 32 -4.54 6.29 4.13
CA ASP A 32 -4.55 7.51 3.30
C ASP A 32 -3.16 7.82 2.71
N LEU A 33 -2.10 7.62 3.50
CA LEU A 33 -0.72 7.74 3.02
C LEU A 33 -0.45 6.77 1.86
N LEU A 34 -0.80 5.50 2.02
CA LEU A 34 -0.56 4.49 0.99
C LEU A 34 -1.39 4.75 -0.27
N ASP A 35 -2.64 5.17 -0.13
CA ASP A 35 -3.48 5.52 -1.26
C ASP A 35 -2.88 6.70 -2.04
N HIS A 36 -2.38 7.73 -1.36
CA HIS A 36 -1.69 8.84 -2.01
C HIS A 36 -0.39 8.44 -2.72
N LEU A 37 0.30 7.40 -2.23
CA LEU A 37 1.52 6.88 -2.85
C LEU A 37 1.23 5.98 -4.05
N LEU A 38 0.13 5.21 -4.00
CA LEU A 38 -0.24 4.23 -5.01
C LEU A 38 -1.06 4.83 -6.15
N PHE A 39 -1.96 5.76 -5.83
CA PHE A 39 -2.88 6.40 -6.75
C PHE A 39 -2.49 7.88 -6.85
N ASP A 40 -1.72 8.22 -7.89
CA ASP A 40 -1.32 9.59 -8.16
C ASP A 40 -2.38 10.31 -8.99
N GLU A 41 -3.13 11.21 -8.36
CA GLU A 41 -4.11 12.07 -9.04
C GLU A 41 -3.47 13.27 -9.77
N ARG A 42 -2.16 13.49 -9.65
CA ARG A 42 -1.50 14.75 -10.06
C ARG A 42 -0.75 14.67 -11.38
N GLY A 43 -0.68 13.49 -12.02
CA GLY A 43 -0.29 13.30 -13.42
C GLY A 43 1.17 13.56 -13.81
N ASP A 44 2.03 13.93 -12.85
CA ASP A 44 3.41 14.40 -13.08
C ASP A 44 4.48 13.35 -12.72
N ARG A 45 4.19 12.35 -11.87
CA ARG A 45 5.23 11.46 -11.35
C ARG A 45 5.45 10.21 -12.21
N LYS A 46 6.69 9.72 -12.19
CA LYS A 46 7.16 8.52 -12.90
C LYS A 46 6.71 7.18 -12.27
N GLY A 47 5.85 7.21 -11.26
CA GLY A 47 5.50 6.03 -10.45
C GLY A 47 6.67 5.47 -9.65
N PHE A 48 6.47 4.33 -9.01
CA PHE A 48 7.49 3.60 -8.27
C PHE A 48 8.08 2.45 -9.11
N PRO A 49 9.35 2.06 -8.87
CA PRO A 49 9.88 0.79 -9.38
C PRO A 49 8.99 -0.40 -8.95
N GLY A 50 8.95 -1.46 -9.75
CA GLY A 50 8.07 -2.60 -9.51
C GLY A 50 8.24 -3.24 -8.12
N ASP A 51 9.49 -3.40 -7.66
CA ASP A 51 9.77 -4.00 -6.34
C ASP A 51 9.25 -3.11 -5.19
N VAL A 52 9.40 -1.80 -5.34
CA VAL A 52 8.92 -0.79 -4.38
C VAL A 52 7.39 -0.78 -4.37
N LEU A 53 6.75 -0.85 -5.54
CA LEU A 53 5.30 -0.95 -5.66
C LEU A 53 4.76 -2.21 -4.98
N ALA A 54 5.43 -3.35 -5.18
CA ALA A 54 5.06 -4.61 -4.53
C ALA A 54 5.16 -4.52 -3.00
N GLU A 55 6.23 -3.90 -2.47
CA GLU A 55 6.37 -3.65 -1.03
C GLU A 55 5.25 -2.72 -0.51
N LEU A 56 4.90 -1.65 -1.22
CA LEU A 56 3.81 -0.74 -0.84
C LEU A 56 2.45 -1.45 -0.79
N MET A 57 2.14 -2.24 -1.81
CA MET A 57 0.90 -3.03 -1.87
C MET A 57 0.84 -4.07 -0.75
N PHE A 58 1.96 -4.74 -0.46
CA PHE A 58 2.05 -5.68 0.64
C PHE A 58 1.78 -5.00 2.00
N LEU A 59 2.35 -3.83 2.24
CA LEU A 59 2.12 -3.05 3.45
C LEU A 59 0.66 -2.61 3.59
N LYS A 60 -0.02 -2.27 2.49
CA LYS A 60 -1.46 -1.93 2.48
C LYS A 60 -2.29 -3.09 3.00
N VAL A 61 -2.14 -4.26 2.40
CA VAL A 61 -2.87 -5.48 2.80
C VAL A 61 -2.59 -5.81 4.27
N LEU A 62 -1.33 -5.76 4.69
CA LEU A 62 -0.97 -6.06 6.08
C LEU A 62 -1.62 -5.07 7.07
N HIS A 63 -1.68 -3.79 6.71
CA HIS A 63 -2.30 -2.77 7.53
C HIS A 63 -3.83 -2.93 7.61
N GLU A 64 -4.48 -3.21 6.49
CA GLU A 64 -5.92 -3.45 6.47
C GLU A 64 -6.31 -4.70 7.28
N ILE A 65 -5.56 -5.80 7.17
CA ILE A 65 -5.74 -6.99 8.02
C ILE A 65 -5.62 -6.63 9.50
N ARG A 66 -4.67 -5.76 9.86
CA ARG A 66 -4.50 -5.32 11.25
C ARG A 66 -5.70 -4.52 11.76
N LEU A 67 -6.24 -3.61 10.93
CA LEU A 67 -7.36 -2.75 11.33
C LEU A 67 -8.71 -3.49 11.36
N HIS A 68 -8.93 -4.41 10.42
CA HIS A 68 -10.22 -5.08 10.22
C HIS A 68 -10.27 -6.53 10.75
N GLY A 69 -9.13 -7.14 11.06
CA GLY A 69 -9.06 -8.47 11.66
C GLY A 69 -9.83 -9.53 10.85
N SER A 70 -10.73 -10.24 11.52
CA SER A 70 -11.56 -11.32 10.93
C SER A 70 -12.68 -10.84 10.01
N ASP A 71 -12.93 -9.52 9.93
CA ASP A 71 -13.99 -8.95 9.08
C ASP A 71 -13.51 -8.64 7.66
N MET A 72 -12.21 -8.85 7.40
CA MET A 72 -11.62 -8.73 6.07
C MET A 72 -12.02 -9.96 5.21
N PRO A 73 -12.62 -9.76 4.03
CA PRO A 73 -12.83 -10.85 3.07
C PRO A 73 -11.46 -11.48 2.76
N ASN A 74 -11.36 -12.81 2.77
CA ASN A 74 -10.07 -13.47 2.51
C ASN A 74 -9.53 -13.16 1.10
N ASP A 75 -8.24 -13.44 0.85
CA ASP A 75 -7.53 -13.24 -0.43
C ASP A 75 -8.32 -13.73 -1.67
N ARG A 76 -9.06 -14.84 -1.50
CA ARG A 76 -9.93 -15.40 -2.54
C ARG A 76 -11.17 -14.56 -2.87
N THR A 77 -11.51 -13.60 -2.02
CA THR A 77 -12.63 -12.67 -2.16
C THR A 77 -12.18 -11.26 -2.53
N ILE A 78 -10.99 -10.79 -2.13
CA ILE A 78 -10.49 -9.43 -2.46
C ILE A 78 -10.28 -9.25 -3.97
N TRP A 79 -9.57 -10.17 -4.62
CA TRP A 79 -9.32 -10.13 -6.08
C TRP A 79 -10.47 -10.68 -6.92
N SER A 80 -11.51 -11.21 -6.27
CA SER A 80 -12.67 -11.85 -6.91
C SER A 80 -13.96 -11.06 -6.72
N ASP A 81 -13.97 -10.02 -5.87
CA ASP A 81 -15.12 -9.16 -5.62
C ASP A 81 -15.24 -8.11 -6.73
N PRO A 82 -16.34 -8.12 -7.50
CA PRO A 82 -16.59 -7.11 -8.52
C PRO A 82 -16.76 -5.70 -7.96
N GLU A 83 -17.12 -5.52 -6.69
CA GLU A 83 -17.26 -4.20 -6.05
C GLU A 83 -15.91 -3.59 -5.66
N TYR A 84 -14.99 -4.40 -5.12
CA TYR A 84 -13.61 -3.95 -4.88
C TYR A 84 -12.93 -3.57 -6.20
N SER A 85 -13.07 -4.41 -7.23
CA SER A 85 -12.54 -4.12 -8.58
C SER A 85 -13.20 -2.89 -9.23
N ARG A 86 -14.48 -2.60 -8.92
CA ARG A 86 -15.16 -1.37 -9.39
C ARG A 86 -14.68 -0.11 -8.70
N ASN A 87 -14.49 -0.15 -7.39
CA ASN A 87 -14.10 1.03 -6.60
C ASN A 87 -12.62 1.39 -6.81
N VAL A 88 -11.77 0.40 -7.11
CA VAL A 88 -10.35 0.62 -7.49
C VAL A 88 -10.21 1.00 -8.97
N GLY A 89 -11.22 0.74 -9.80
CA GLY A 89 -11.20 0.97 -11.25
C GLY A 89 -11.83 2.29 -11.74
N HIS A 90 -12.24 3.20 -10.85
CA HIS A 90 -13.02 4.40 -11.25
C HIS A 90 -12.32 5.76 -11.05
N GLU A 91 -11.03 5.78 -10.75
CA GLU A 91 -10.19 7.00 -10.77
C GLU A 91 -9.16 6.89 -11.89
N GLY A 92 -9.60 7.19 -13.12
CA GLY A 92 -8.73 7.15 -14.29
C GLY A 92 -9.48 7.11 -15.61
N SER A 93 -10.48 7.96 -15.79
CA SER A 93 -11.08 8.26 -17.09
C SER A 93 -11.81 9.60 -17.04
N ASP A 94 -11.05 10.68 -17.12
CA ASP A 94 -11.40 11.86 -17.93
C ASP A 94 -10.12 12.65 -18.30
#